data_AF-A0A644YXX7-F1
#
_entry.id   AF-A0A644YXX7-F1
#
_cell.length_a   1.000
_cell.length_b   1.000
_cell.length_c   1.000
_cell.angle_alpha   90.00
_cell.angle_beta   90.00
_cell.angle_gamma   90.00
#
_symmetry.space_group_name_H-M   'P 1'
#
loop_
_entity.id
_entity.type
_entity.pdbx_description
1 polymer ?
#
loop_
_entity_poly.entity_id
_entity_poly.type
_entity_poly.pdbx_seq_one_letter_code
_entity_poly.pdbx_strand_id
1 'polypeptide(L)'
;MNILQIEAAKEKFGSLIEKQLRRIEKMNHDGDFINYRMLDKTIIGVCGGDGIGPSITRQAQRILEYLLADEVQKGKIEFRIINGLTIERRIQEMSAIPAEVLDQLKECNVILKGPTTTPRKGDDYPNIESANVAMRKELDLFANVRPVRIPEQKIDWTFYRENTEGGYAAGKDGINVTDDLGIDFTITTTQGCERIIKAAFEFTKQNNKTRITAVTKANIIKTTDGKFLDAFYKIAKEYPGITSDDWYIDIMTAKLVDIKRRADFQVFVLPNLYGDILTDEAAEFQGGVGTAGSANIGKKYAMFEAIHGSAPRMVKEGRDIYADPCSMMRAGAMLLSHIGYNIEAEKLNKALDTCTITEKKLIMTGRDTGATSEEFADYIMDTINTFN
;
A
#
# COMPACT_ATOMS: atom_id res chain seq x y z
N MET A 1 -36.97 16.67 -19.59
CA MET A 1 -35.70 16.85 -18.84
C MET A 1 -35.95 17.95 -17.82
N ASN A 2 -35.93 17.65 -16.53
CA ASN A 2 -36.32 18.60 -15.49
C ASN A 2 -35.15 19.55 -15.18
N ILE A 3 -35.31 20.85 -15.42
CA ILE A 3 -34.30 21.88 -15.16
C ILE A 3 -33.77 21.81 -13.72
N LEU A 4 -34.64 21.43 -12.76
CA LEU A 4 -34.26 21.28 -11.35
C LEU A 4 -33.21 20.19 -11.13
N GLN A 5 -33.28 19.07 -11.86
CA GLN A 5 -32.30 17.98 -11.76
C GLN A 5 -30.92 18.42 -12.25
N ILE A 6 -30.88 19.23 -13.31
CA ILE A 6 -29.64 19.76 -13.88
C ILE A 6 -29.00 20.76 -12.91
N GLU A 7 -29.79 21.68 -12.34
CA GLU A 7 -29.27 22.65 -11.36
C GLU A 7 -28.73 21.95 -10.09
N ALA A 8 -29.43 20.93 -9.59
CA ALA A 8 -28.93 20.13 -8.47
C ALA A 8 -27.61 19.40 -8.80
N ALA A 9 -27.47 18.90 -10.03
CA ALA A 9 -26.22 18.29 -10.49
C ALA A 9 -25.06 19.31 -10.55
N LYS A 10 -25.34 20.53 -11.05
CA LYS A 10 -24.36 21.63 -11.11
C LYS A 10 -23.89 22.05 -9.72
N GLU A 11 -24.81 22.19 -8.76
CA GLU A 11 -24.48 22.53 -7.37
C GLU A 11 -23.55 21.48 -6.74
N LYS A 12 -23.88 20.19 -6.91
CA LYS A 12 -23.02 19.09 -6.43
C LYS A 12 -21.63 19.11 -7.07
N PHE A 13 -21.55 19.33 -8.38
CA PHE A 13 -20.27 19.43 -9.06
C PHE A 13 -19.45 20.65 -8.60
N GLY A 14 -20.11 21.80 -8.39
CA GLY A 14 -19.48 22.99 -7.81
C GLY A 14 -18.88 22.71 -6.42
N SER A 15 -19.64 22.08 -5.53
CA SER A 15 -19.15 21.66 -4.21
C SER A 15 -17.96 20.71 -4.29
N LEU A 16 -17.96 19.77 -5.26
CA LEU A 16 -16.83 18.88 -5.49
C LEU A 16 -15.58 19.66 -5.90
N ILE A 17 -15.70 20.64 -6.81
CA ILE A 17 -14.60 21.50 -7.23
C ILE A 17 -14.01 22.26 -6.04
N GLU A 18 -14.85 22.92 -5.24
CA GLU A 18 -14.39 23.66 -4.05
C GLU A 18 -13.62 22.77 -3.06
N LYS A 19 -14.12 21.55 -2.84
CA LYS A 19 -13.45 20.55 -2.00
C LYS A 19 -12.07 20.19 -2.53
N GLN A 20 -11.92 20.01 -3.85
CA GLN A 20 -10.61 19.73 -4.45
C GLN A 20 -9.68 20.94 -4.44
N LEU A 21 -10.19 22.16 -4.64
CA LEU A 21 -9.37 23.37 -4.54
C LEU A 21 -8.81 23.56 -3.13
N ARG A 22 -9.63 23.40 -2.09
CA ARG A 22 -9.16 23.41 -0.69
C ARG A 22 -8.11 22.33 -0.41
N ARG A 23 -8.27 21.15 -1.02
CA ARG A 23 -7.27 20.08 -0.90
C ARG A 23 -5.95 20.44 -1.58
N ILE A 24 -6.00 21.04 -2.77
CA ILE A 24 -4.81 21.52 -3.48
C ILE A 24 -4.08 22.59 -2.66
N GLU A 25 -4.83 23.54 -2.06
CA GLU A 25 -4.26 24.53 -1.15
C GLU A 25 -3.52 23.87 0.01
N LYS A 26 -4.13 22.86 0.66
CA LYS A 26 -3.46 22.10 1.72
C LYS A 26 -2.17 21.43 1.23
N MET A 27 -2.22 20.74 0.08
CA MET A 27 -1.06 20.06 -0.50
C MET A 27 0.10 21.02 -0.87
N ASN A 28 -0.22 22.26 -1.23
CA ASN A 28 0.79 23.30 -1.51
C ASN A 28 1.49 23.80 -0.24
N HIS A 29 0.87 23.67 0.93
CA HIS A 29 1.44 24.05 2.23
C HIS A 29 2.08 22.86 2.95
N ASP A 30 1.90 21.63 2.45
CA ASP A 30 2.57 20.46 3.01
C ASP A 30 4.08 20.57 2.77
N GLY A 31 4.86 20.29 3.82
CA GLY A 31 6.32 20.29 3.77
C GLY A 31 6.90 19.29 2.78
N ASP A 32 8.23 19.22 2.72
CA ASP A 32 8.91 18.20 1.91
C ASP A 32 8.84 16.82 2.59
N PHE A 33 9.29 15.78 1.89
CA PHE A 33 9.38 14.43 2.42
C PHE A 33 10.23 14.38 3.69
N ILE A 34 9.76 13.64 4.70
CA ILE A 34 10.59 13.30 5.85
C ILE A 34 11.75 12.42 5.38
N ASN A 35 12.96 12.85 5.69
CA ASN A 35 14.13 12.00 5.58
C ASN A 35 14.29 11.17 6.85
N TYR A 36 13.77 9.95 6.83
CA TYR A 36 13.78 9.04 7.99
C TYR A 36 15.20 8.75 8.50
N ARG A 37 16.23 8.82 7.63
CA ARG A 37 17.64 8.62 8.02
C ARG A 37 18.21 9.76 8.86
N MET A 38 17.56 10.91 8.87
CA MET A 38 17.97 12.09 9.63
C MET A 38 17.18 12.27 10.93
N LEU A 39 16.24 11.36 11.23
CA LEU A 39 15.51 11.42 12.49
C LEU A 39 16.41 10.94 13.63
N ASP A 40 16.46 11.70 14.73
CA ASP A 40 17.15 11.27 15.96
C ASP A 40 16.50 10.00 16.54
N LYS A 41 15.18 9.87 16.34
CA LYS A 41 14.39 8.73 16.79
C LYS A 41 13.23 8.47 15.83
N THR A 42 13.02 7.20 15.50
CA THR A 42 11.88 6.73 14.71
C THR A 42 10.94 5.91 15.57
N ILE A 43 9.68 6.31 15.61
CA ILE A 43 8.59 5.63 16.32
C ILE A 43 7.84 4.74 15.32
N ILE A 44 7.85 3.44 15.58
CA ILE A 44 7.14 2.41 14.82
C ILE A 44 5.85 2.07 15.57
N GLY A 45 4.71 2.52 15.04
CA GLY A 45 3.40 2.13 15.53
C GLY A 45 3.03 0.72 15.04
N VAL A 46 2.59 -0.17 15.92
CA VAL A 46 2.17 -1.53 15.57
C VAL A 46 0.68 -1.68 15.87
N CYS A 47 -0.13 -1.89 14.84
CA CYS A 47 -1.57 -2.00 14.95
C CYS A 47 -2.05 -3.35 14.40
N GLY A 48 -2.49 -4.26 15.26
CA GLY A 48 -2.85 -5.64 14.88
C GLY A 48 -4.09 -5.76 13.99
N GLY A 49 -5.02 -4.82 14.07
CA GLY A 49 -6.27 -4.85 13.30
C GLY A 49 -7.19 -6.00 13.74
N ASP A 50 -7.78 -6.69 12.76
CA ASP A 50 -8.87 -7.66 12.93
C ASP A 50 -8.50 -9.07 12.44
N GLY A 51 -9.25 -10.05 12.93
CA GLY A 51 -9.19 -11.42 12.41
C GLY A 51 -7.83 -12.07 12.67
N ILE A 52 -7.17 -12.58 11.64
CA ILE A 52 -5.80 -13.13 11.75
C ILE A 52 -4.74 -12.05 12.00
N GLY A 53 -5.10 -10.77 11.83
CA GLY A 53 -4.18 -9.64 11.86
C GLY A 53 -3.31 -9.56 13.12
N PRO A 54 -3.88 -9.66 14.34
CA PRO A 54 -3.08 -9.68 15.57
C PRO A 54 -2.02 -10.78 15.59
N SER A 55 -2.35 -11.99 15.14
CA SER A 55 -1.45 -13.15 15.17
C SER A 55 -0.27 -12.95 14.21
N ILE A 56 -0.53 -12.57 12.95
CA ILE A 56 0.54 -12.35 11.96
C ILE A 56 1.35 -11.07 12.21
N THR A 57 0.70 -10.00 12.69
CA THR A 57 1.37 -8.71 12.96
C THR A 57 2.33 -8.84 14.13
N ARG A 58 1.95 -9.61 15.16
CA ARG A 58 2.82 -9.94 16.30
C ARG A 58 4.11 -10.62 15.83
N GLN A 59 4.03 -11.57 14.90
CA GLN A 59 5.23 -12.26 14.41
C GLN A 59 6.12 -11.35 13.57
N ALA A 60 5.55 -10.49 12.73
CA ALA A 60 6.31 -9.48 12.01
C ALA A 60 6.98 -8.48 12.97
N GLN A 61 6.28 -8.04 14.03
CA GLN A 61 6.87 -7.20 15.08
C GLN A 61 8.05 -7.89 15.77
N ARG A 62 7.92 -9.16 16.18
CA ARG A 62 9.01 -9.91 16.84
C ARG A 62 10.27 -9.92 15.98
N ILE A 63 10.14 -10.13 14.67
CA ILE A 63 11.27 -10.09 13.74
C ILE A 63 11.88 -8.68 13.63
N LEU A 64 11.05 -7.63 13.60
CA LEU A 64 11.56 -6.26 13.58
C LEU A 64 12.30 -5.90 14.87
N GLU A 65 11.76 -6.27 16.02
CA GLU A 65 12.41 -6.10 17.33
C GLU A 65 13.73 -6.86 17.38
N TYR A 66 13.78 -8.07 16.82
CA TYR A 66 14.98 -8.86 16.70
C TYR A 66 16.06 -8.17 15.84
N LEU A 67 15.70 -7.74 14.62
CA LEU A 67 16.61 -7.09 13.69
C LEU A 67 17.07 -5.70 14.15
N LEU A 68 16.25 -5.00 14.94
CA LEU A 68 16.51 -3.64 15.40
C LEU A 68 16.91 -3.58 16.90
N ALA A 69 17.23 -4.71 17.52
CA ALA A 69 17.49 -4.80 18.96
C ALA A 69 18.53 -3.76 19.45
N ASP A 70 19.64 -3.62 18.71
CA ASP A 70 20.70 -2.65 19.01
C ASP A 70 20.20 -1.19 18.91
N GLU A 71 19.35 -0.89 17.95
CA GLU A 71 18.85 0.46 17.70
C GLU A 71 17.76 0.85 18.71
N VAL A 72 16.98 -0.14 19.18
CA VAL A 72 16.10 0.00 20.35
C VAL A 72 16.91 0.28 21.60
N GLN A 73 17.99 -0.46 21.86
CA GLN A 73 18.86 -0.24 23.02
C GLN A 73 19.52 1.15 23.00
N LYS A 74 19.88 1.64 21.81
CA LYS A 74 20.42 3.00 21.60
C LYS A 74 19.35 4.10 21.67
N GLY A 75 18.07 3.75 21.82
CA GLY A 75 16.95 4.70 21.86
C GLY A 75 16.59 5.35 20.53
N LYS A 76 17.15 4.85 19.41
CA LYS A 76 16.87 5.35 18.05
C LYS A 76 15.56 4.81 17.48
N ILE A 77 15.13 3.64 17.94
CA ILE A 77 13.86 3.02 17.56
C ILE A 77 12.99 2.85 18.80
N GLU A 78 11.71 3.17 18.68
CA GLU A 78 10.69 2.88 19.68
C GLU A 78 9.50 2.18 19.02
N PHE A 79 9.07 1.06 19.57
CA PHE A 79 7.84 0.39 19.17
C PHE A 79 6.68 0.86 20.06
N ARG A 80 5.56 1.23 19.45
CA ARG A 80 4.31 1.58 20.15
C ARG A 80 3.19 0.67 19.70
N ILE A 81 2.62 -0.10 20.65
CA ILE A 81 1.43 -0.89 20.36
C ILE A 81 0.21 0.02 20.34
N ILE A 82 -0.52 0.01 19.23
CA ILE A 82 -1.76 0.76 19.03
C ILE A 82 -2.91 -0.24 19.02
N ASN A 83 -3.75 -0.16 20.05
CA ASN A 83 -4.93 -1.00 20.20
C ASN A 83 -6.19 -0.22 19.84
N GLY A 84 -7.29 -0.93 19.55
CA GLY A 84 -8.60 -0.31 19.36
C GLY A 84 -8.99 0.01 17.92
N LEU A 85 -8.19 -0.35 16.92
CA LEU A 85 -8.63 -0.32 15.51
C LEU A 85 -9.55 -1.50 15.14
N THR A 86 -10.06 -2.24 16.13
CA THR A 86 -10.89 -3.41 15.85
C THR A 86 -12.25 -3.02 15.29
N ILE A 87 -12.85 -3.95 14.54
CA ILE A 87 -14.18 -3.77 13.95
C ILE A 87 -15.24 -3.52 15.03
N GLU A 88 -15.14 -4.18 16.19
CA GLU A 88 -16.07 -4.01 17.31
C GLU A 88 -16.05 -2.58 17.86
N ARG A 89 -14.85 -2.03 18.12
CA ARG A 89 -14.72 -0.66 18.65
C ARG A 89 -15.15 0.38 17.62
N ARG A 90 -14.76 0.20 16.35
CA ARG A 90 -15.19 1.07 15.24
C ARG A 90 -16.70 1.11 15.08
N ILE A 91 -17.39 -0.01 15.26
CA ILE A 91 -18.85 -0.08 15.21
C ILE A 91 -19.46 0.59 16.44
N GLN A 92 -18.94 0.32 17.63
CA GLN A 92 -19.41 0.95 18.86
C GLN A 92 -19.35 2.49 18.79
N GLU A 93 -18.29 3.02 18.20
CA GLU A 93 -18.08 4.46 18.04
C GLU A 93 -18.64 5.02 16.72
N MET A 94 -19.21 4.17 15.86
CA MET A 94 -19.69 4.51 14.51
C MET A 94 -18.68 5.31 13.69
N SER A 95 -17.40 4.94 13.79
CA SER A 95 -16.27 5.66 13.20
C SER A 95 -15.38 4.72 12.38
N ALA A 96 -14.80 5.26 11.31
CA ALA A 96 -13.82 4.50 10.51
C ALA A 96 -12.54 4.23 11.30
N ILE A 97 -12.14 5.19 12.14
CA ILE A 97 -11.00 5.15 13.05
C ILE A 97 -11.45 5.87 14.33
N PRO A 98 -11.41 5.23 15.51
CA PRO A 98 -11.62 5.91 16.79
C PRO A 98 -10.66 7.10 16.93
N ALA A 99 -11.13 8.21 17.48
CA ALA A 99 -10.33 9.45 17.54
C ALA A 99 -9.00 9.27 18.28
N GLU A 100 -9.03 8.60 19.43
CA GLU A 100 -7.84 8.27 20.22
C GLU A 100 -6.82 7.42 19.42
N VAL A 101 -7.32 6.48 18.62
CA VAL A 101 -6.47 5.62 17.78
C VAL A 101 -5.81 6.45 16.67
N LEU A 102 -6.55 7.38 16.07
CA LEU A 102 -6.01 8.28 15.06
C LEU A 102 -4.91 9.19 15.63
N ASP A 103 -5.08 9.68 16.86
CA ASP A 103 -4.08 10.50 17.52
C ASP A 103 -2.80 9.69 17.78
N GLN A 104 -2.91 8.47 18.31
CA GLN A 104 -1.76 7.56 18.49
C GLN A 104 -1.05 7.25 17.17
N LEU A 105 -1.79 7.05 16.08
CA LEU A 105 -1.23 6.83 14.75
C LEU A 105 -0.43 8.06 14.26
N LYS A 106 -0.92 9.27 14.52
CA LYS A 106 -0.28 10.54 14.13
C LYS A 106 0.95 10.89 14.98
N GLU A 107 1.13 10.25 16.14
CA GLU A 107 2.36 10.33 16.95
C GLU A 107 3.49 9.43 16.43
N CYS A 108 3.18 8.46 15.55
CA CYS A 108 4.16 7.56 14.98
C CYS A 108 4.74 8.10 13.67
N ASN A 109 5.99 7.73 13.35
CA ASN A 109 6.60 8.09 12.06
C ASN A 109 6.20 7.07 10.98
N VAL A 110 6.25 5.78 11.34
CA VAL A 110 5.86 4.68 10.47
C VAL A 110 4.95 3.72 11.21
N ILE A 111 4.08 3.03 10.48
CA ILE A 111 3.06 2.16 11.05
C ILE A 111 3.15 0.78 10.40
N LEU A 112 3.26 -0.28 11.18
CA LEU A 112 3.03 -1.67 10.77
C LEU A 112 1.59 -2.05 11.12
N LYS A 113 0.77 -2.32 10.11
CA LYS A 113 -0.67 -2.46 10.27
C LYS A 113 -1.16 -3.80 9.73
N GLY A 114 -1.78 -4.60 10.59
CA GLY A 114 -2.50 -5.82 10.23
C GLY A 114 -3.82 -5.54 9.51
N PRO A 115 -4.41 -6.53 8.82
CA PRO A 115 -5.66 -6.38 8.09
C PRO A 115 -6.81 -5.88 8.99
N THR A 116 -7.74 -5.13 8.42
CA THR A 116 -8.95 -4.65 9.11
C THR A 116 -10.19 -5.07 8.35
N THR A 117 -11.22 -5.49 9.07
CA THR A 117 -12.51 -5.87 8.50
C THR A 117 -13.28 -4.63 8.05
N THR A 118 -13.90 -4.72 6.87
CA THR A 118 -14.86 -3.73 6.38
C THR A 118 -16.19 -4.47 6.19
N PRO A 119 -17.27 -4.09 6.91
CA PRO A 119 -18.58 -4.70 6.76
C PRO A 119 -19.08 -4.65 5.33
N ARG A 120 -19.75 -5.72 4.90
CA ARG A 120 -20.41 -5.84 3.60
C ARG A 120 -21.92 -5.77 3.77
N LYS A 121 -22.61 -5.45 2.68
CA LYS A 121 -24.08 -5.51 2.63
C LYS A 121 -24.53 -6.93 2.95
N GLY A 122 -25.28 -7.09 4.04
CA GLY A 122 -25.77 -8.39 4.52
C GLY A 122 -24.98 -8.98 5.70
N ASP A 123 -23.90 -8.34 6.14
CA ASP A 123 -23.25 -8.67 7.41
C ASP A 123 -24.12 -8.18 8.59
N ASP A 124 -23.93 -8.77 9.77
CA ASP A 124 -24.58 -8.35 11.04
C ASP A 124 -24.09 -6.99 11.56
N TYR A 125 -23.17 -6.36 10.83
CA TYR A 125 -22.53 -5.10 11.19
C TYR A 125 -23.11 -3.92 10.40
N PRO A 126 -23.24 -2.73 11.03
CA PRO A 126 -23.65 -1.53 10.31
C PRO A 126 -22.61 -1.17 9.24
N ASN A 127 -23.08 -0.51 8.18
CA ASN A 127 -22.19 -0.01 7.15
C ASN A 127 -21.37 1.16 7.71
N ILE A 128 -20.05 1.00 7.77
CA ILE A 128 -19.08 2.01 8.19
C ILE A 128 -17.99 2.17 7.14
N GLU A 129 -17.39 3.35 7.04
CA GLU A 129 -16.25 3.57 6.13
C GLU A 129 -15.08 2.65 6.49
N SER A 130 -14.36 2.17 5.48
CA SER A 130 -13.19 1.31 5.64
C SER A 130 -12.06 2.02 6.37
N ALA A 131 -11.52 1.41 7.43
CA ALA A 131 -10.34 1.92 8.14
C ALA A 131 -9.14 2.11 7.20
N ASN A 132 -8.92 1.20 6.24
CA ASN A 132 -7.83 1.31 5.27
C ASN A 132 -7.92 2.61 4.47
N VAL A 133 -9.12 2.90 3.95
CA VAL A 133 -9.38 4.10 3.14
C VAL A 133 -9.27 5.35 4.01
N ALA A 134 -9.83 5.34 5.21
CA ALA A 134 -9.76 6.45 6.14
C ALA A 134 -8.30 6.74 6.55
N MET A 135 -7.50 5.74 6.90
CA MET A 135 -6.10 5.92 7.31
C MET A 135 -5.25 6.50 6.17
N ARG A 136 -5.43 6.01 4.94
CA ARG A 136 -4.72 6.54 3.76
C ARG A 136 -5.03 8.02 3.52
N LYS A 137 -6.28 8.45 3.76
CA LYS A 137 -6.68 9.86 3.64
C LYS A 137 -6.14 10.71 4.79
N GLU A 138 -6.37 10.28 6.03
CA GLU A 138 -5.99 11.02 7.24
C GLU A 138 -4.48 11.21 7.39
N LEU A 139 -3.71 10.26 6.89
CA LEU A 139 -2.24 10.28 6.91
C LEU A 139 -1.63 10.73 5.56
N ASP A 140 -2.46 11.10 4.59
CA ASP A 140 -2.07 11.49 3.21
C ASP A 140 -1.05 10.51 2.57
N LEU A 141 -1.38 9.21 2.61
CA LEU A 141 -0.56 8.13 2.07
C LEU A 141 -0.83 7.95 0.58
N PHE A 142 -0.27 8.87 -0.20
CA PHE A 142 -0.58 9.05 -1.62
C PHE A 142 -0.06 7.97 -2.56
N ALA A 143 0.97 7.21 -2.18
CA ALA A 143 1.52 6.16 -3.03
C ALA A 143 1.29 4.79 -2.37
N ASN A 144 0.55 3.91 -3.04
CA ASN A 144 0.54 2.49 -2.72
C ASN A 144 1.65 1.81 -3.53
N VAL A 145 2.64 1.26 -2.84
CA VAL A 145 3.81 0.60 -3.40
C VAL A 145 3.68 -0.91 -3.23
N ARG A 146 3.73 -1.62 -4.36
CA ARG A 146 3.62 -3.09 -4.39
C ARG A 146 4.76 -3.68 -5.23
N PRO A 147 5.72 -4.40 -4.62
CA PRO A 147 6.72 -5.15 -5.35
C PRO A 147 6.19 -6.53 -5.74
N VAL A 148 6.56 -7.01 -6.94
CA VAL A 148 6.31 -8.37 -7.42
C VAL A 148 7.62 -8.92 -7.96
N ARG A 149 8.13 -10.00 -7.34
CA ARG A 149 9.45 -10.55 -7.67
C ARG A 149 9.39 -12.06 -7.86
N ILE A 150 9.80 -12.51 -9.04
CA ILE A 150 9.89 -13.93 -9.43
C ILE A 150 11.20 -14.12 -10.20
N PRO A 151 12.32 -14.35 -9.49
CA PRO A 151 13.65 -14.38 -10.08
C PRO A 151 13.80 -15.37 -11.23
N GLU A 152 13.16 -16.54 -11.15
CA GLU A 152 13.21 -17.60 -12.17
C GLU A 152 12.60 -17.14 -13.50
N GLN A 153 11.67 -16.18 -13.44
CA GLN A 153 11.01 -15.59 -14.61
C GLN A 153 11.62 -14.24 -14.99
N LYS A 154 12.69 -13.81 -14.31
CA LYS A 154 13.32 -12.48 -14.42
C LYS A 154 12.32 -11.34 -14.20
N ILE A 155 11.35 -11.56 -13.32
CA ILE A 155 10.36 -10.56 -12.92
C ILE A 155 10.83 -9.88 -11.65
N ASP A 156 10.91 -8.57 -11.69
CA ASP A 156 11.25 -7.71 -10.56
C ASP A 156 10.58 -6.33 -10.77
N TRP A 157 9.26 -6.34 -10.59
CA TRP A 157 8.38 -5.21 -10.79
C TRP A 157 8.15 -4.46 -9.49
N THR A 158 8.07 -3.14 -9.55
CA THR A 158 7.61 -2.30 -8.45
C THR A 158 6.60 -1.31 -8.97
N PHE A 159 5.38 -1.39 -8.43
CA PHE A 159 4.28 -0.53 -8.83
C PHE A 159 4.14 0.62 -7.83
N TYR A 160 4.09 1.84 -8.35
CA TYR A 160 3.71 3.07 -7.64
C TYR A 160 2.31 3.47 -8.11
N ARG A 161 1.31 3.06 -7.34
CA ARG A 161 -0.10 3.37 -7.58
C ARG A 161 -0.50 4.63 -6.81
N GLU A 162 -1.09 5.61 -7.51
CA GLU A 162 -1.71 6.77 -6.87
C GLU A 162 -2.88 6.31 -5.99
N ASN A 163 -2.98 6.79 -4.76
CA ASN A 163 -3.83 6.18 -3.73
C ASN A 163 -4.78 7.18 -3.05
N THR A 164 -4.84 8.42 -3.53
CA THR A 164 -5.60 9.53 -2.92
C THR A 164 -6.49 10.28 -3.91
N GLU A 165 -6.40 10.01 -5.20
CA GLU A 165 -7.15 10.65 -6.29
C GLU A 165 -7.76 9.59 -7.23
N GLY A 166 -8.14 9.99 -8.45
CA GLY A 166 -8.82 9.15 -9.43
C GLY A 166 -10.30 8.91 -9.12
N GLY A 167 -10.90 7.97 -9.84
CA GLY A 167 -12.32 7.60 -9.66
C GLY A 167 -12.63 7.02 -8.27
N TYR A 168 -11.66 6.37 -7.61
CA TYR A 168 -11.84 5.83 -6.26
C TYR A 168 -12.09 6.90 -5.21
N ALA A 169 -11.34 8.01 -5.28
CA ALA A 169 -11.49 9.10 -4.33
C ALA A 169 -12.82 9.86 -4.51
N ALA A 170 -13.31 9.91 -5.74
CA ALA A 170 -14.50 10.66 -6.13
C ALA A 170 -15.78 9.82 -6.26
N GLY A 171 -15.70 8.49 -6.23
CA GLY A 171 -16.86 7.61 -6.49
C GLY A 171 -18.02 7.80 -5.51
N LYS A 172 -17.75 8.18 -4.26
CA LYS A 172 -18.82 8.55 -3.30
C LYS A 172 -19.52 9.88 -3.61
N ASP A 173 -18.88 10.70 -4.44
CA ASP A 173 -19.36 12.02 -4.85
C ASP A 173 -20.10 11.94 -6.21
N GLY A 174 -20.27 10.74 -6.78
CA GLY A 174 -21.06 10.50 -8.00
C GLY A 174 -22.53 10.88 -7.86
N ILE A 175 -23.17 11.16 -9.00
CA ILE A 175 -24.54 11.71 -9.04
C ILE A 175 -25.42 10.97 -10.05
N ASN A 176 -26.62 10.56 -9.62
CA ASN A 176 -27.70 10.22 -10.53
C ASN A 176 -28.46 11.51 -10.86
N VAL A 177 -28.28 12.03 -12.07
CA VAL A 177 -28.98 13.23 -12.56
C VAL A 177 -30.45 12.88 -12.83
N THR A 178 -30.67 11.70 -13.40
CA THR A 178 -31.97 11.05 -13.57
C THR A 178 -31.82 9.57 -13.24
N ASP A 179 -32.92 8.81 -13.24
CA ASP A 179 -32.88 7.35 -13.05
C ASP A 179 -32.10 6.64 -14.16
N ASP A 180 -32.00 7.25 -15.34
CA ASP A 180 -31.30 6.72 -16.52
C ASP A 180 -29.87 7.26 -16.69
N LEU A 181 -29.47 8.28 -15.91
CA LEU A 181 -28.19 8.98 -16.09
C LEU A 181 -27.42 9.11 -14.77
N GLY A 182 -26.40 8.28 -14.62
CA GLY A 182 -25.35 8.40 -13.61
C GLY A 182 -24.11 9.11 -14.16
N ILE A 183 -23.49 9.97 -13.35
CA ILE A 183 -22.22 10.63 -13.64
C ILE A 183 -21.27 10.41 -12.47
N ASP A 184 -20.15 9.78 -12.77
CA ASP A 184 -19.00 9.69 -11.86
C ASP A 184 -17.90 10.64 -12.30
N PHE A 185 -17.04 10.98 -11.33
CA PHE A 185 -15.94 11.91 -11.53
C PHE A 185 -14.62 11.18 -11.40
N THR A 186 -13.64 11.62 -12.19
CA THR A 186 -12.23 11.25 -12.04
C THR A 186 -11.45 12.53 -11.80
N ILE A 187 -10.64 12.54 -10.75
CA ILE A 187 -9.92 13.74 -10.30
C ILE A 187 -8.43 13.47 -10.40
N THR A 188 -7.68 14.43 -10.94
CA THR A 188 -6.22 14.39 -10.99
C THR A 188 -5.67 15.80 -10.83
N THR A 189 -4.79 15.98 -9.86
CA THR A 189 -4.13 17.25 -9.55
C THR A 189 -2.67 17.21 -9.96
N THR A 190 -2.08 18.37 -10.27
CA THR A 190 -0.66 18.43 -10.63
C THR A 190 0.23 17.99 -9.46
N GLN A 191 -0.10 18.43 -8.25
CA GLN A 191 0.62 18.08 -7.02
C GLN A 191 0.54 16.58 -6.73
N GLY A 192 -0.63 15.97 -6.96
CA GLY A 192 -0.85 14.53 -6.82
C GLY A 192 0.00 13.71 -7.80
N CYS A 193 0.07 14.13 -9.06
CA CYS A 193 0.95 13.53 -10.06
C CYS A 193 2.43 13.70 -9.69
N GLU A 194 2.87 14.94 -9.43
CA GLU A 194 4.28 15.24 -9.24
C GLU A 194 4.89 14.47 -8.06
N ARG A 195 4.16 14.36 -6.93
CA ARG A 195 4.66 13.66 -5.74
C ARG A 195 4.86 12.16 -5.96
N ILE A 196 3.92 11.48 -6.63
CA ILE A 196 4.06 10.03 -6.87
C ILE A 196 5.06 9.71 -7.96
N ILE A 197 5.08 10.50 -9.04
CA ILE A 197 6.03 10.33 -10.13
C ILE A 197 7.45 10.54 -9.59
N LYS A 198 7.69 11.60 -8.81
CA LYS A 198 8.99 11.85 -8.19
C LYS A 198 9.39 10.72 -7.24
N ALA A 199 8.47 10.22 -6.42
CA ALA A 199 8.74 9.07 -5.54
C ALA A 199 9.15 7.81 -6.34
N ALA A 200 8.47 7.52 -7.45
CA ALA A 200 8.79 6.40 -8.32
C ALA A 200 10.15 6.56 -9.02
N PHE A 201 10.47 7.76 -9.53
CA PHE A 201 11.78 8.05 -10.12
C PHE A 201 12.92 7.94 -9.10
N GLU A 202 12.72 8.48 -7.89
CA GLU A 202 13.73 8.39 -6.83
C GLU A 202 13.98 6.93 -6.42
N PHE A 203 12.91 6.14 -6.29
CA PHE A 203 13.05 4.70 -6.06
C PHE A 203 13.82 4.00 -7.18
N THR A 204 13.48 4.32 -8.44
CA THR A 204 14.14 3.76 -9.63
C THR A 204 15.65 4.01 -9.55
N LYS A 205 16.05 5.25 -9.24
CA LYS A 205 17.44 5.67 -9.08
C LYS A 205 18.12 4.95 -7.90
N GLN A 206 17.52 4.97 -6.71
CA GLN A 206 18.12 4.43 -5.49
C GLN A 206 18.29 2.90 -5.53
N ASN A 207 17.46 2.21 -6.31
CA ASN A 207 17.48 0.74 -6.44
C ASN A 207 18.18 0.26 -7.72
N ASN A 208 18.96 1.14 -8.37
CA ASN A 208 19.70 0.83 -9.61
C ASN A 208 18.82 0.24 -10.72
N LYS A 209 17.55 0.62 -10.76
CA LYS A 209 16.65 0.30 -11.85
C LYS A 209 16.94 1.25 -13.01
N THR A 210 16.75 0.79 -14.23
CA THR A 210 17.11 1.50 -15.46
C THR A 210 15.90 1.95 -16.26
N ARG A 211 14.69 1.51 -15.88
CA ARG A 211 13.44 1.85 -16.58
C ARG A 211 12.28 2.13 -15.62
N ILE A 212 11.54 3.18 -15.94
CA ILE A 212 10.24 3.50 -15.36
C ILE A 212 9.21 3.70 -16.48
N THR A 213 8.02 3.14 -16.27
CA THR A 213 6.93 3.18 -17.24
C THR A 213 5.68 3.83 -16.64
N ALA A 214 5.19 4.91 -17.24
CA ALA A 214 3.88 5.46 -16.93
C ALA A 214 2.78 4.64 -17.62
N VAL A 215 1.74 4.27 -16.90
CA VAL A 215 0.63 3.50 -17.49
C VAL A 215 -0.67 4.25 -17.32
N THR A 216 -1.29 4.60 -18.45
CA THR A 216 -2.47 5.49 -18.47
C THR A 216 -3.48 5.06 -19.53
N LYS A 217 -4.55 5.83 -19.75
CA LYS A 217 -5.40 5.75 -20.93
C LYS A 217 -5.55 7.13 -21.59
N ALA A 218 -4.46 7.89 -21.66
CA ALA A 218 -4.44 9.29 -22.12
C ALA A 218 -4.97 9.52 -23.55
N ASN A 219 -4.99 8.47 -24.41
CA ASN A 219 -5.61 8.56 -25.73
C ASN A 219 -7.14 8.74 -25.69
N ILE A 220 -7.80 8.24 -24.64
CA ILE A 220 -9.24 8.38 -24.41
C ILE A 220 -9.51 9.42 -23.31
N ILE A 221 -8.83 9.28 -22.16
CA ILE A 221 -9.03 10.11 -20.97
C ILE A 221 -8.07 11.30 -21.01
N LYS A 222 -8.35 12.25 -21.90
CA LYS A 222 -7.38 13.33 -22.23
C LYS A 222 -7.05 14.27 -21.07
N THR A 223 -8.02 14.60 -20.21
CA THR A 223 -7.82 15.65 -19.19
C THR A 223 -7.03 15.16 -17.98
N THR A 224 -7.44 14.06 -17.36
CA THR A 224 -6.80 13.54 -16.14
C THR A 224 -5.53 12.76 -16.46
N ASP A 225 -5.61 11.81 -17.38
CA ASP A 225 -4.46 10.97 -17.72
C ASP A 225 -3.45 11.74 -18.57
N GLY A 226 -3.91 12.67 -19.42
CA GLY A 226 -3.01 13.61 -20.10
C GLY A 226 -2.23 14.47 -19.12
N LYS A 227 -2.89 15.03 -18.09
CA LYS A 227 -2.20 15.77 -17.01
C LYS A 227 -1.18 14.89 -16.28
N PHE A 228 -1.49 13.63 -16.01
CA PHE A 228 -0.56 12.68 -15.39
C PHE A 228 0.65 12.42 -16.29
N LEU A 229 0.43 12.19 -17.57
CA LEU A 229 1.48 11.92 -18.56
C LEU A 229 2.38 13.14 -18.81
N ASP A 230 1.80 14.34 -18.88
CA ASP A 230 2.54 15.59 -18.98
C ASP A 230 3.47 15.80 -17.79
N ALA A 231 2.97 15.55 -16.57
CA ALA A 231 3.76 15.61 -15.35
C ALA A 231 4.89 14.55 -15.36
N PHE A 232 4.60 13.34 -15.87
CA PHE A 232 5.58 12.26 -15.99
C PHE A 232 6.75 12.67 -16.87
N TYR A 233 6.48 13.13 -18.10
CA TYR A 233 7.54 13.55 -19.01
C TYR A 233 8.24 14.83 -18.59
N LYS A 234 7.56 15.72 -17.85
CA LYS A 234 8.21 16.87 -17.23
C LYS A 234 9.27 16.43 -16.23
N ILE A 235 8.92 15.54 -15.29
CA ILE A 235 9.84 15.04 -14.25
C ILE A 235 10.94 14.16 -14.85
N ALA A 236 10.64 13.37 -15.88
CA ALA A 236 11.63 12.50 -16.54
C ALA A 236 12.89 13.24 -17.00
N LYS A 237 12.76 14.54 -17.36
CA LYS A 237 13.89 15.40 -17.74
C LYS A 237 14.91 15.63 -16.62
N GLU A 238 14.50 15.46 -15.36
CA GLU A 238 15.37 15.61 -14.18
C GLU A 238 16.20 14.34 -13.89
N TYR A 239 15.91 13.22 -14.58
CA TYR A 239 16.53 11.91 -14.35
C TYR A 239 17.21 11.38 -15.62
N PRO A 240 18.23 12.07 -16.17
CA PRO A 240 18.95 11.59 -17.34
C PRO A 240 19.64 10.24 -17.04
N GLY A 241 19.37 9.23 -17.86
CA GLY A 241 19.90 7.87 -17.70
C GLY A 241 18.85 6.82 -17.29
N ILE A 242 17.65 7.25 -16.89
CA ILE A 242 16.52 6.34 -16.69
C ILE A 242 15.66 6.32 -17.96
N THR A 243 15.47 5.14 -18.54
CA THR A 243 14.54 4.94 -19.64
C THR A 243 13.14 5.23 -19.14
N SER A 244 12.51 6.25 -19.70
CA SER A 244 11.19 6.72 -19.30
C SER A 244 10.24 6.59 -20.48
N ASP A 245 9.26 5.70 -20.38
CA ASP A 245 8.30 5.42 -21.44
C ASP A 245 6.87 5.33 -20.91
N ASP A 246 5.89 5.33 -21.81
CA ASP A 246 4.48 5.20 -21.44
C ASP A 246 3.75 4.13 -22.25
N TRP A 247 2.76 3.52 -21.62
CA TRP A 247 1.92 2.49 -22.22
C TRP A 247 0.46 2.73 -21.85
N TYR A 248 -0.44 2.33 -22.75
CA TYR A 248 -1.85 2.30 -22.40
C TYR A 248 -2.18 1.08 -21.55
N ILE A 249 -3.09 1.23 -20.59
CA ILE A 249 -3.42 0.18 -19.61
C ILE A 249 -3.85 -1.13 -20.28
N ASP A 250 -4.62 -1.09 -21.37
CA ASP A 250 -5.08 -2.28 -22.10
C ASP A 250 -3.94 -3.06 -22.78
N ILE A 251 -2.99 -2.37 -23.40
CA ILE A 251 -1.82 -3.05 -23.97
C ILE A 251 -0.82 -3.47 -22.87
N MET A 252 -0.73 -2.71 -21.77
CA MET A 252 0.14 -3.05 -20.65
C MET A 252 -0.27 -4.36 -19.98
N THR A 253 -1.55 -4.58 -19.71
CA THR A 253 -2.05 -5.86 -19.14
C THR A 253 -1.68 -7.03 -20.08
N ALA A 254 -1.85 -6.86 -21.39
CA ALA A 254 -1.42 -7.85 -22.38
C ALA A 254 0.11 -8.06 -22.41
N LYS A 255 0.93 -7.05 -22.07
CA LYS A 255 2.39 -7.17 -22.03
C LYS A 255 2.94 -7.70 -20.71
N LEU A 256 2.19 -7.65 -19.62
CA LEU A 256 2.57 -8.35 -18.38
C LEU A 256 2.55 -9.87 -18.56
N VAL A 257 1.61 -10.41 -19.35
CA VAL A 257 1.53 -11.85 -19.64
C VAL A 257 2.48 -12.28 -20.78
N ASP A 258 3.02 -11.34 -21.55
CA ASP A 258 3.95 -11.62 -22.65
C ASP A 258 5.36 -11.93 -22.12
N ILE A 259 5.73 -13.21 -22.10
CA ILE A 259 7.01 -13.71 -21.60
C ILE A 259 8.22 -13.00 -22.27
N LYS A 260 8.08 -12.56 -23.52
CA LYS A 260 9.17 -11.88 -24.24
C LYS A 260 9.38 -10.45 -23.79
N ARG A 261 8.37 -9.81 -23.21
CA ARG A 261 8.36 -8.37 -22.91
C ARG A 261 8.35 -8.06 -21.42
N ARG A 262 7.69 -8.90 -20.63
CA ARG A 262 7.41 -8.64 -19.21
C ARG A 262 8.67 -8.45 -18.36
N ALA A 263 9.78 -9.08 -18.74
CA ALA A 263 11.07 -8.94 -18.06
C ALA A 263 11.78 -7.59 -18.34
N ASP A 264 11.35 -6.85 -19.36
CA ASP A 264 11.93 -5.53 -19.70
C ASP A 264 11.39 -4.41 -18.80
N PHE A 265 10.30 -4.64 -18.07
CA PHE A 265 9.70 -3.66 -17.17
C PHE A 265 10.24 -3.81 -15.76
N GLN A 266 10.34 -2.68 -15.04
CA GLN A 266 10.94 -2.64 -13.72
C GLN A 266 10.10 -1.79 -12.76
N VAL A 267 9.93 -0.50 -13.03
CA VAL A 267 9.12 0.39 -12.19
C VAL A 267 7.93 0.89 -12.99
N PHE A 268 6.74 0.86 -12.38
CA PHE A 268 5.51 1.36 -12.99
C PHE A 268 4.96 2.49 -12.14
N VAL A 269 4.44 3.53 -12.78
CA VAL A 269 3.72 4.62 -12.10
C VAL A 269 2.35 4.81 -12.74
N LEU A 270 1.29 4.73 -11.93
CA LEU A 270 -0.09 4.65 -12.43
C LEU A 270 -1.07 5.51 -11.62
N PRO A 271 -2.09 6.08 -12.27
CA PRO A 271 -3.33 6.50 -11.60
C PRO A 271 -4.00 5.36 -10.84
N ASN A 272 -4.82 5.72 -9.85
CA ASN A 272 -5.36 4.82 -8.84
C ASN A 272 -6.06 3.56 -9.39
N LEU A 273 -7.06 3.74 -10.25
CA LEU A 273 -7.88 2.63 -10.78
C LEU A 273 -7.03 1.65 -11.60
N TYR A 274 -6.11 2.14 -12.43
CA TYR A 274 -5.27 1.27 -13.25
C TYR A 274 -4.25 0.54 -12.40
N GLY A 275 -3.67 1.21 -11.40
CA GLY A 275 -2.77 0.57 -10.45
C GLY A 275 -3.46 -0.53 -9.65
N ASP A 276 -4.73 -0.34 -9.25
CA ASP A 276 -5.51 -1.37 -8.55
C ASP A 276 -5.56 -2.66 -9.36
N ILE A 277 -6.05 -2.56 -10.59
CA ILE A 277 -6.23 -3.71 -11.51
C ILE A 277 -4.89 -4.35 -11.84
N LEU A 278 -3.92 -3.55 -12.29
CA LEU A 278 -2.65 -4.06 -12.80
C LEU A 278 -1.81 -4.72 -11.71
N THR A 279 -1.85 -4.20 -10.48
CA THR A 279 -1.09 -4.79 -9.38
C THR A 279 -1.68 -6.11 -8.88
N ASP A 280 -3.01 -6.27 -8.93
CA ASP A 280 -3.65 -7.53 -8.60
C ASP A 280 -3.35 -8.61 -9.66
N GLU A 281 -3.37 -8.26 -10.95
CA GLU A 281 -2.90 -9.15 -12.03
C GLU A 281 -1.43 -9.54 -11.85
N ALA A 282 -0.57 -8.59 -11.48
CA ALA A 282 0.84 -8.85 -11.24
C ALA A 282 1.07 -9.79 -10.06
N ALA A 283 0.28 -9.65 -8.99
CA ALA A 283 0.40 -10.51 -7.79
C ALA A 283 0.10 -11.99 -8.10
N GLU A 284 -0.78 -12.27 -9.07
CA GLU A 284 -1.13 -13.64 -9.46
C GLU A 284 0.10 -14.44 -9.96
N PHE A 285 1.06 -13.77 -10.62
CA PHE A 285 2.29 -14.43 -11.06
C PHE A 285 3.14 -14.95 -9.89
N GLN A 286 3.03 -14.34 -8.70
CA GLN A 286 3.79 -14.71 -7.50
C GLN A 286 3.04 -15.73 -6.61
N GLY A 287 1.95 -16.31 -7.11
CA GLY A 287 1.10 -17.24 -6.35
C GLY A 287 -0.03 -16.55 -5.59
N GLY A 288 -0.39 -15.32 -5.99
CA GLY A 288 -1.54 -14.57 -5.51
C GLY A 288 -1.21 -13.55 -4.42
N VAL A 289 -2.25 -12.82 -4.00
CA VAL A 289 -2.14 -11.66 -3.07
C VAL A 289 -1.71 -12.04 -1.64
N GLY A 290 -1.70 -13.32 -1.28
CA GLY A 290 -1.46 -13.78 0.08
C GLY A 290 0.01 -13.67 0.53
N THR A 291 0.96 -13.61 -0.41
CA THR A 291 2.40 -13.67 -0.11
C THR A 291 3.12 -12.33 -0.23
N ALA A 292 2.43 -11.29 -0.71
CA ALA A 292 3.01 -9.98 -0.96
C ALA A 292 2.73 -8.98 0.16
N GLY A 293 3.76 -8.24 0.54
CA GLY A 293 3.64 -7.04 1.38
C GLY A 293 3.31 -5.82 0.53
N SER A 294 2.77 -4.77 1.17
CA SER A 294 2.56 -3.47 0.53
C SER A 294 2.94 -2.34 1.46
N ALA A 295 3.25 -1.19 0.86
CA ALA A 295 3.48 0.05 1.59
C ALA A 295 2.55 1.15 1.08
N ASN A 296 2.06 1.99 1.97
CA ASN A 296 1.33 3.20 1.67
C ASN A 296 2.19 4.37 2.17
N ILE A 297 2.73 5.15 1.25
CA ILE A 297 3.73 6.17 1.52
C ILE A 297 3.09 7.56 1.38
N GLY A 298 3.28 8.38 2.40
CA GLY A 298 3.02 9.81 2.38
C GLY A 298 4.32 10.61 2.54
N LYS A 299 4.21 11.94 2.56
CA LYS A 299 5.38 12.80 2.83
C LYS A 299 5.82 12.74 4.30
N LYS A 300 4.85 12.67 5.21
CA LYS A 300 5.08 12.68 6.67
C LYS A 300 5.02 11.29 7.31
N TYR A 301 4.10 10.45 6.86
CA TYR A 301 3.84 9.14 7.43
C TYR A 301 4.05 8.04 6.39
N ALA A 302 4.31 6.81 6.85
CA ALA A 302 4.25 5.63 6.02
C ALA A 302 3.56 4.49 6.78
N MET A 303 2.79 3.66 6.05
CA MET A 303 2.08 2.51 6.61
C MET A 303 2.37 1.27 5.79
N PHE A 304 2.81 0.21 6.45
CA PHE A 304 3.19 -1.07 5.86
C PHE A 304 2.17 -2.13 6.27
N GLU A 305 1.56 -2.80 5.30
CA GLU A 305 0.47 -3.75 5.52
C GLU A 305 0.51 -4.92 4.55
N ALA A 306 -0.08 -6.04 4.95
CA ALA A 306 -0.40 -7.13 4.05
C ALA A 306 -1.46 -6.73 3.02
N ILE A 307 -1.45 -7.36 1.85
CA ILE A 307 -2.47 -7.13 0.81
C ILE A 307 -3.79 -7.85 1.14
N HIS A 308 -3.72 -9.02 1.80
CA HIS A 308 -4.90 -9.83 2.10
C HIS A 308 -5.78 -9.24 3.21
N GLY A 309 -7.02 -9.76 3.31
CA GLY A 309 -7.99 -9.35 4.34
C GLY A 309 -7.79 -10.04 5.70
N SER A 310 -8.74 -9.82 6.61
CA SER A 310 -8.69 -10.27 8.02
C SER A 310 -9.00 -11.77 8.22
N ALA A 311 -9.50 -12.47 7.20
CA ALA A 311 -9.82 -13.91 7.26
C ALA A 311 -10.55 -14.34 8.57
N PRO A 312 -11.69 -13.71 8.93
CA PRO A 312 -12.36 -13.92 10.23
C PRO A 312 -12.80 -15.38 10.47
N ARG A 313 -12.99 -16.15 9.39
CA ARG A 313 -13.27 -17.58 9.44
C ARG A 313 -12.17 -18.37 10.16
N MET A 314 -10.89 -18.02 9.98
CA MET A 314 -9.79 -18.74 10.64
C MET A 314 -9.84 -18.52 12.16
N VAL A 315 -10.17 -17.31 12.62
CA VAL A 315 -10.36 -17.05 14.05
C VAL A 315 -11.54 -17.84 14.61
N LYS A 316 -12.68 -17.83 13.92
CA LYS A 316 -13.88 -18.59 14.35
C LYS A 316 -13.62 -20.09 14.47
N GLU A 317 -12.74 -20.63 13.63
CA GLU A 317 -12.36 -22.04 13.63
C GLU A 317 -11.16 -22.34 14.57
N GLY A 318 -10.62 -21.34 15.29
CA GLY A 318 -9.47 -21.50 16.18
C GLY A 318 -8.14 -21.77 15.44
N ARG A 319 -8.03 -21.29 14.20
CA ARG A 319 -6.92 -21.56 13.27
C ARG A 319 -6.04 -20.35 12.99
N ASP A 320 -6.28 -19.22 13.64
CA ASP A 320 -5.56 -17.96 13.40
C ASP A 320 -4.05 -18.08 13.68
N ILE A 321 -3.66 -18.92 14.64
CA ILE A 321 -2.25 -19.22 14.92
C ILE A 321 -1.54 -19.91 13.75
N TYR A 322 -2.26 -20.54 12.83
CA TYR A 322 -1.72 -21.18 11.61
C TYR A 322 -1.75 -20.26 10.39
N ALA A 323 -2.18 -19.00 10.54
CA ALA A 323 -2.16 -18.03 9.46
C ALA A 323 -0.73 -17.73 9.01
N ASP A 324 -0.51 -17.63 7.70
CA ASP A 324 0.80 -17.32 7.12
C ASP A 324 1.20 -15.86 7.39
N PRO A 325 2.31 -15.59 8.12
CA PRO A 325 2.74 -14.24 8.42
C PRO A 325 3.65 -13.61 7.34
N CYS A 326 3.97 -14.32 6.25
CA CYS A 326 4.95 -13.88 5.26
C CYS A 326 4.64 -12.50 4.65
N SER A 327 3.37 -12.20 4.35
CA SER A 327 2.95 -10.90 3.81
C SER A 327 3.31 -9.73 4.74
N MET A 328 3.05 -9.90 6.04
CA MET A 328 3.39 -8.91 7.06
C MET A 328 4.89 -8.81 7.29
N MET A 329 5.63 -9.92 7.23
CA MET A 329 7.09 -9.91 7.32
C MET A 329 7.73 -9.21 6.11
N ARG A 330 7.21 -9.42 4.89
CA ARG A 330 7.63 -8.66 3.70
C ARG A 330 7.29 -7.18 3.81
N ALA A 331 6.13 -6.83 4.38
CA ALA A 331 5.81 -5.45 4.71
C ALA A 331 6.80 -4.86 5.75
N GLY A 332 7.25 -5.67 6.73
CA GLY A 332 8.32 -5.32 7.66
C GLY A 332 9.66 -5.09 6.96
N ALA A 333 10.02 -5.89 5.95
CA ALA A 333 11.23 -5.66 5.16
C ALA A 333 11.14 -4.34 4.36
N MET A 334 9.97 -4.02 3.80
CA MET A 334 9.73 -2.72 3.15
C MET A 334 9.85 -1.57 4.17
N LEU A 335 9.36 -1.75 5.39
CA LEU A 335 9.50 -0.79 6.48
C LEU A 335 10.98 -0.52 6.77
N LEU A 336 11.77 -1.58 7.02
CA LEU A 336 13.20 -1.46 7.30
C LEU A 336 13.94 -0.67 6.22
N SER A 337 13.69 -0.98 4.94
CA SER A 337 14.31 -0.25 3.84
C SER A 337 13.90 1.23 3.80
N HIS A 338 12.61 1.52 4.04
CA HIS A 338 12.08 2.88 4.05
C HIS A 338 12.69 3.76 5.15
N ILE A 339 12.95 3.19 6.34
CA ILE A 339 13.60 3.91 7.44
C ILE A 339 15.14 3.85 7.40
N GLY A 340 15.73 3.24 6.37
CA GLY A 340 17.17 3.28 6.10
C GLY A 340 17.98 2.04 6.53
N TYR A 341 17.33 1.02 7.09
CA TYR A 341 17.93 -0.25 7.51
C TYR A 341 17.90 -1.28 6.37
N ASN A 342 18.60 -0.94 5.28
CA ASN A 342 18.60 -1.75 4.05
C ASN A 342 19.28 -3.11 4.22
N ILE A 343 20.30 -3.20 5.07
CA ILE A 343 21.01 -4.47 5.33
C ILE A 343 20.06 -5.44 6.03
N GLU A 344 19.34 -4.98 7.04
CA GLU A 344 18.35 -5.72 7.79
C GLU A 344 17.17 -6.14 6.89
N ALA A 345 16.71 -5.23 6.02
CA ALA A 345 15.68 -5.52 5.02
C ALA A 345 16.11 -6.62 4.05
N GLU A 346 17.37 -6.60 3.59
CA GLU A 346 17.93 -7.61 2.69
C GLU A 346 18.06 -8.97 3.41
N LYS A 347 18.56 -8.98 4.66
CA LYS A 347 18.63 -10.19 5.49
C LYS A 347 17.25 -10.83 5.66
N LEU A 348 16.23 -10.03 5.98
CA LEU A 348 14.86 -10.52 6.14
C LEU A 348 14.29 -11.08 4.83
N ASN A 349 14.42 -10.36 3.71
CA ASN A 349 13.95 -10.85 2.41
C ASN A 349 14.63 -12.16 2.00
N LYS A 350 15.96 -12.24 2.19
CA LYS A 350 16.72 -13.45 1.90
C LYS A 350 16.30 -14.63 2.78
N ALA A 351 15.99 -14.38 4.05
CA ALA A 351 15.51 -15.42 4.96
C ALA A 351 14.12 -15.91 4.55
N LEU A 352 13.21 -14.99 4.21
CA LEU A 352 11.88 -15.31 3.69
C LEU A 352 11.97 -16.16 2.41
N ASP A 353 12.80 -15.76 1.45
CA ASP A 353 12.98 -16.51 0.21
C ASP A 353 13.60 -17.90 0.49
N THR A 354 14.57 -17.99 1.41
CA THR A 354 15.18 -19.26 1.81
C THR A 354 14.14 -20.21 2.41
N CYS A 355 13.34 -19.71 3.36
CA CYS A 355 12.36 -20.51 4.09
C CYS A 355 11.14 -20.88 3.23
N THR A 356 10.77 -20.05 2.25
CA THR A 356 9.54 -20.24 1.45
C THR A 356 9.80 -20.84 0.06
N ILE A 357 11.01 -20.75 -0.48
CA ILE A 357 11.33 -21.18 -1.85
C ILE A 357 12.29 -22.36 -1.85
N THR A 358 13.42 -22.25 -1.16
CA THR A 358 14.53 -23.21 -1.30
C THR A 358 14.54 -24.30 -0.25
N GLU A 359 14.58 -23.97 1.04
CA GLU A 359 14.75 -24.94 2.13
C GLU A 359 13.40 -25.54 2.54
N LYS A 360 12.36 -24.72 2.72
CA LYS A 360 10.98 -25.15 3.01
C LYS A 360 10.88 -26.15 4.17
N LYS A 361 11.72 -25.99 5.21
CA LYS A 361 11.75 -26.89 6.37
C LYS A 361 10.42 -26.91 7.12
N LEU A 362 9.79 -25.74 7.27
CA LEU A 362 8.44 -25.57 7.80
C LEU A 362 7.52 -25.07 6.69
N ILE A 363 6.29 -25.59 6.65
CA ILE A 363 5.30 -25.26 5.63
C ILE A 363 4.06 -24.66 6.30
N MET A 364 3.67 -23.46 5.87
CA MET A 364 2.41 -22.84 6.27
C MET A 364 1.27 -23.45 5.45
N THR A 365 0.29 -24.07 6.12
CA THR A 365 -0.90 -24.66 5.46
C THR A 365 -2.21 -23.97 5.85
N GLY A 366 -2.16 -23.01 6.78
CA GLY A 366 -3.38 -22.44 7.37
C GLY A 366 -4.12 -23.40 8.31
N ARG A 367 -3.53 -24.56 8.62
CA ARG A 367 -4.12 -25.66 9.40
C ARG A 367 -3.08 -26.27 10.33
N ASP A 368 -3.57 -27.10 11.25
CA ASP A 368 -2.79 -27.95 12.17
C ASP A 368 -1.87 -28.96 11.48
N THR A 369 -2.08 -29.20 10.18
CA THR A 369 -1.17 -29.97 9.33
C THR A 369 0.10 -29.21 8.90
N GLY A 370 0.23 -27.94 9.26
CA GLY A 370 1.42 -27.11 8.98
C GLY A 370 1.94 -26.42 10.24
N ALA A 371 2.96 -25.59 10.05
CA ALA A 371 3.54 -24.81 11.14
C ALA A 371 2.58 -23.72 11.62
N THR A 372 2.71 -23.36 12.88
CA THR A 372 2.17 -22.12 13.42
C THR A 372 2.96 -20.92 12.92
N SER A 373 2.32 -19.76 12.92
CA SER A 373 2.94 -18.47 12.60
C SER A 373 4.16 -18.17 13.48
N GLU A 374 4.12 -18.61 14.75
CA GLU A 374 5.21 -18.48 15.71
C GLU A 374 6.40 -19.38 15.36
N GLU A 375 6.18 -20.68 15.15
CA GLU A 375 7.25 -21.61 14.74
C GLU A 375 7.89 -21.17 13.42
N PHE A 376 7.09 -20.64 12.50
CA PHE A 376 7.61 -20.13 11.23
C PHE A 376 8.43 -18.84 11.41
N ALA A 377 8.03 -17.96 12.32
CA ALA A 377 8.80 -16.75 12.65
C ALA A 377 10.15 -17.10 13.29
N ASP A 378 10.16 -18.10 14.19
CA ASP A 378 11.38 -18.59 14.82
C ASP A 378 12.33 -19.19 13.77
N TYR A 379 11.80 -19.98 12.84
CA TYR A 379 12.57 -20.50 11.71
C TYR A 379 13.19 -19.38 10.86
N ILE A 380 12.45 -18.30 10.58
CA ILE A 380 12.98 -17.13 9.86
C ILE A 380 14.12 -16.46 10.64
N MET A 381 13.97 -16.26 11.96
CA MET A 381 15.00 -15.65 12.80
C MET A 381 16.26 -16.53 12.86
N ASP A 382 16.12 -17.84 12.96
CA ASP A 382 17.23 -18.79 12.89
C ASP A 382 17.96 -18.69 11.56
N THR A 383 17.22 -18.61 10.45
CA THR A 383 17.83 -18.44 9.11
C THR A 383 18.56 -17.10 8.98
N ILE A 384 18.02 -16.00 9.54
CA ILE A 384 18.69 -14.69 9.54
C ILE A 384 20.07 -14.79 10.20
N ASN A 385 20.21 -15.57 11.27
CA ASN A 385 21.48 -15.75 11.99
C ASN A 385 22.57 -16.46 11.19
N THR A 386 22.19 -17.16 10.12
CA THR A 386 23.15 -17.77 9.21
C THR A 386 23.75 -16.77 8.22
N PHE A 387 23.19 -15.56 8.12
CA PHE A 387 23.69 -14.50 7.25
C PHE A 387 24.59 -13.54 8.03
N ASN A 388 25.90 -13.65 7.78
CA ASN A 388 26.92 -12.69 8.24
C ASN A 388 26.52 -11.26 7.88
#